data_AF-A0A815QJ71-F1
#
_entry.id   AF-A0A815QJ71-F1
#
_cell.length_a   1.000
_cell.length_b   1.000
_cell.length_c   1.000
_cell.angle_alpha   90.00
_cell.angle_beta   90.00
_cell.angle_gamma   90.00
#
_symmetry.space_group_name_H-M   'P 1'
#
loop_
_entity.id
_entity.type
_entity.pdbx_description
1 polymer ?
#
loop_
_entity_poly.entity_id
_entity_poly.type
_entity_poly.pdbx_seq_one_letter_code
_entity_poly.pdbx_strand_id
1 'polypeptide(L)'
;KNPRLSLTSSIGKKINYLDVKISHINNQLRTIINHDQDIEPRGLPFISDHPLLMYSTLIQACLIRAALVCSKVSDFENERRDIQIVFIMNGYTVDFIKEHVQQFFEDFHFSNWRSHLDQNTYDRMRQEIIDYDRERQNVKIEQRKKQQNEQIYYIMSDLNGEELYDFQEEIKILWDEYLKNEVQFHNMNIEVIHRPKYPSYT
;
A
#
# COMPACT_ATOMS: atom_id res chain seq x y z
N LYS A 1 6.82 13.85 -16.97
CA LYS A 1 6.32 12.56 -17.52
C LYS A 1 7.24 11.45 -17.02
N ASN A 2 6.73 10.51 -16.23
CA ASN A 2 7.54 9.43 -15.64
C ASN A 2 7.70 8.29 -16.68
N PRO A 3 8.92 7.92 -17.10
CA PRO A 3 9.15 7.04 -18.26
C PRO A 3 8.78 5.56 -18.06
N ARG A 4 8.18 5.18 -16.92
CA ARG A 4 7.78 3.79 -16.61
C ARG A 4 6.27 3.53 -16.68
N LEU A 5 5.47 4.51 -17.09
CA LEU A 5 4.02 4.36 -17.25
C LEU A 5 3.65 4.53 -18.73
N SER A 6 3.70 3.43 -19.49
CA SER A 6 3.15 3.39 -20.84
C SER A 6 1.65 3.09 -20.75
N LEU A 7 0.82 4.11 -20.99
CA LEU A 7 -0.62 3.94 -21.06
C LEU A 7 -0.98 3.41 -22.46
N THR A 8 -1.12 2.09 -22.61
CA THR A 8 -1.58 1.46 -23.85
C THR A 8 -3.10 1.56 -23.91
N SER A 9 -3.62 2.52 -24.67
CA SER A 9 -5.05 2.58 -25.00
C SER A 9 -5.38 1.45 -25.98
N SER A 10 -6.25 0.53 -25.57
CA SER A 10 -6.81 -0.49 -26.46
C SER A 10 -8.34 -0.45 -26.35
N ILE A 11 -9.02 -0.36 -27.49
CA ILE A 11 -10.48 -0.51 -27.55
C ILE A 11 -10.73 -2.02 -27.60
N GLY A 12 -10.99 -2.63 -26.45
CA GLY A 12 -11.24 -4.05 -26.30
C GLY A 12 -12.24 -4.34 -25.19
N LYS A 13 -12.87 -5.52 -25.21
CA LYS A 13 -13.77 -5.98 -24.14
C LYS A 13 -13.04 -6.30 -22.83
N LYS A 14 -11.70 -6.22 -22.82
CA LYS A 14 -10.83 -6.56 -21.69
C LYS A 14 -9.63 -5.60 -21.66
N ILE A 15 -9.26 -5.15 -20.47
CA ILE A 15 -8.09 -4.31 -20.20
C ILE A 15 -7.35 -4.93 -19.02
N ASN A 16 -6.04 -5.14 -19.15
CA ASN A 16 -5.17 -5.55 -18.06
C ASN A 16 -4.41 -4.30 -17.56
N TYR A 17 -4.43 -4.04 -16.26
CA TYR A 17 -3.68 -2.95 -15.64
C TYR A 17 -3.08 -3.45 -14.33
N LEU A 18 -1.74 -3.44 -14.25
CA LEU A 18 -1.00 -4.04 -13.13
C LEU A 18 -1.45 -5.50 -12.88
N ASP A 19 -1.90 -5.79 -11.66
CA ASP A 19 -2.40 -7.08 -11.19
C ASP A 19 -3.94 -7.22 -11.32
N VAL A 20 -4.60 -6.31 -12.04
CA VAL A 20 -6.06 -6.32 -12.22
C VAL A 20 -6.43 -6.47 -13.70
N LYS A 21 -7.39 -7.36 -13.95
CA LYS A 21 -8.01 -7.55 -15.26
C LYS A 21 -9.46 -7.11 -15.21
N ILE A 22 -9.76 -6.11 -16.02
CA ILE A 22 -11.09 -5.54 -16.20
C ILE A 22 -11.68 -6.12 -17.47
N SER A 23 -12.90 -6.64 -17.40
CA SER A 23 -13.59 -7.22 -18.54
C SER A 23 -15.05 -6.81 -18.58
N HIS A 24 -15.58 -6.63 -19.78
CA HIS A 24 -17.00 -6.38 -20.01
C HIS A 24 -17.66 -7.69 -20.47
N ILE A 25 -18.40 -8.32 -19.56
CA ILE A 25 -19.06 -9.62 -19.77
C ILE A 25 -20.55 -9.45 -19.47
N ASN A 26 -21.43 -9.87 -20.39
CA ASN A 26 -22.88 -9.80 -20.24
C ASN A 26 -23.41 -8.40 -19.83
N ASN A 27 -22.90 -7.34 -20.47
CA ASN A 27 -23.21 -5.94 -20.15
C ASN A 27 -22.87 -5.50 -18.72
N GLN A 28 -21.97 -6.21 -18.04
CA GLN A 28 -21.47 -5.84 -16.72
C GLN A 28 -19.95 -5.75 -16.71
N LEU A 29 -19.45 -4.75 -15.99
CA LEU A 29 -18.03 -4.63 -15.67
C LEU A 29 -17.66 -5.67 -14.61
N ARG A 30 -16.71 -6.53 -14.96
CA ARG A 30 -16.16 -7.58 -14.10
C ARG A 30 -14.68 -7.34 -13.91
N THR A 31 -14.25 -7.23 -12.67
CA THR A 31 -12.85 -7.08 -12.29
C THR A 31 -12.41 -8.35 -11.59
N ILE A 32 -11.24 -8.86 -11.98
CA ILE A 32 -10.61 -10.06 -11.42
C ILE A 32 -9.11 -9.82 -11.28
N ILE A 33 -8.45 -10.62 -10.46
CA ILE A 33 -6.99 -10.59 -10.36
C ILE A 33 -6.39 -11.14 -11.66
N ASN A 34 -5.35 -10.46 -12.14
CA ASN A 34 -4.57 -10.87 -13.30
C ASN A 34 -3.32 -11.63 -12.83
N HIS A 35 -3.35 -12.95 -12.97
CA HIS A 35 -2.17 -13.80 -12.76
C HIS A 35 -1.45 -13.96 -14.11
N ASP A 36 -0.21 -13.49 -14.19
CA ASP A 36 0.67 -13.78 -15.32
C ASP A 36 1.57 -14.96 -14.93
N GLN A 37 1.30 -16.15 -15.47
CA GLN A 37 2.00 -17.38 -15.08
C GLN A 37 3.49 -17.37 -15.47
N ASP A 38 3.87 -16.55 -16.45
CA ASP A 38 5.28 -16.41 -16.86
C ASP A 38 6.07 -15.51 -15.89
N ILE A 39 5.36 -14.68 -15.11
CA ILE A 39 5.93 -13.70 -14.17
C ILE A 39 5.76 -14.15 -12.71
N GLU A 40 4.66 -14.85 -12.41
CA GLU A 40 4.26 -15.31 -11.08
C GLU A 40 4.16 -16.85 -11.10
N PRO A 41 5.30 -17.58 -11.15
CA PRO A 41 5.27 -19.01 -10.89
C PRO A 41 4.65 -19.22 -9.50
N ARG A 42 3.95 -20.34 -9.28
CA ARG A 42 3.19 -20.64 -8.04
C ARG A 42 4.04 -20.79 -6.75
N GLY A 43 5.15 -20.07 -6.63
CA GLY A 43 5.94 -19.91 -5.43
C GLY A 43 5.54 -18.65 -4.66
N LEU A 44 5.53 -18.74 -3.33
CA LEU A 44 5.34 -17.55 -2.50
C LEU A 44 6.58 -16.64 -2.59
N PRO A 45 6.42 -15.30 -2.68
CA PRO A 45 7.48 -14.39 -3.07
C PRO A 45 8.65 -14.21 -2.07
N PHE A 46 8.61 -14.88 -0.92
CA PHE A 46 9.59 -14.66 0.15
C PHE A 46 9.96 -15.97 0.83
N ILE A 47 11.24 -16.13 1.16
CA ILE A 47 11.73 -17.03 2.20
C ILE A 47 11.95 -16.14 3.43
N SER A 48 11.27 -16.41 4.53
CA SER A 48 11.39 -15.64 5.77
C SER A 48 11.94 -16.50 6.90
N ASP A 49 12.76 -15.90 7.76
CA ASP A 49 13.28 -16.52 8.98
C ASP A 49 12.17 -16.81 10.02
N HIS A 50 11.00 -16.18 9.86
CA HIS A 50 9.79 -16.41 10.66
C HIS A 50 8.60 -16.75 9.76
N PRO A 51 8.60 -17.96 9.18
CA PRO A 51 7.64 -18.32 8.16
C PRO A 51 6.19 -18.21 8.69
N LEU A 52 5.88 -18.84 9.82
CA LEU A 52 4.49 -18.98 10.29
C LEU A 52 3.75 -17.63 10.46
N LEU A 53 4.37 -16.62 11.07
CA LEU A 53 3.74 -15.31 11.31
C LEU A 53 3.65 -14.45 10.05
N MET A 54 4.63 -14.56 9.14
CA MET A 54 4.59 -13.81 7.90
C MET A 54 3.59 -14.41 6.91
N TYR A 55 3.42 -15.73 6.92
CA TYR A 55 2.49 -16.39 6.01
C TYR A 55 1.04 -16.36 6.49
N SER A 56 0.79 -16.27 7.81
CA SER A 56 -0.55 -15.97 8.33
C SER A 56 -1.07 -14.62 7.81
N THR A 57 -0.23 -13.59 7.92
CA THR A 57 -0.52 -12.24 7.41
C THR A 57 -0.58 -12.21 5.88
N LEU A 58 0.19 -13.06 5.19
CA LEU A 58 0.14 -13.17 3.73
C LEU A 58 -1.20 -13.74 3.22
N ILE A 59 -1.72 -14.81 3.83
CA ILE A 59 -3.05 -15.35 3.47
C ILE A 59 -4.11 -14.25 3.61
N GLN A 60 -4.11 -13.55 4.74
CA GLN A 60 -5.06 -12.47 5.02
C GLN A 60 -4.93 -11.33 4.00
N ALA A 61 -3.70 -10.91 3.68
CA ALA A 61 -3.43 -9.89 2.68
C ALA A 61 -3.89 -10.31 1.27
N CYS A 62 -3.66 -11.56 0.87
CA CYS A 62 -4.12 -12.10 -0.41
C CYS A 62 -5.65 -12.11 -0.50
N LEU A 63 -6.35 -12.49 0.57
CA LEU A 63 -7.82 -12.52 0.62
C LEU A 63 -8.43 -11.11 0.61
N ILE A 64 -7.85 -10.17 1.35
CA ILE A 64 -8.25 -8.74 1.31
C ILE A 64 -8.10 -8.22 -0.12
N ARG A 65 -6.94 -8.46 -0.76
CA ARG A 65 -6.70 -8.06 -2.16
C ARG A 65 -7.74 -8.68 -3.10
N ALA A 66 -8.02 -9.96 -2.95
CA ALA A 66 -9.03 -10.67 -3.73
C ALA A 66 -10.40 -10.00 -3.61
N ALA A 67 -10.85 -9.66 -2.40
CA ALA A 67 -12.13 -8.99 -2.19
C ALA A 67 -12.17 -7.58 -2.78
N LEU A 68 -11.08 -6.80 -2.63
CA LEU A 68 -10.97 -5.46 -3.20
C LEU A 68 -11.06 -5.48 -4.73
N VAL A 69 -10.44 -6.47 -5.38
CA VAL A 69 -10.37 -6.57 -6.84
C VAL A 69 -11.60 -7.25 -7.44
N CYS A 70 -12.05 -8.38 -6.88
CA CYS A 70 -13.11 -9.19 -7.48
C CYS A 70 -14.49 -8.54 -7.33
N SER A 71 -15.17 -8.24 -8.43
CA SER A 71 -16.52 -7.64 -8.35
C SER A 71 -17.65 -8.65 -8.20
N LYS A 72 -17.42 -9.94 -8.50
CA LYS A 72 -18.40 -11.02 -8.33
C LYS A 72 -17.92 -12.04 -7.32
N VAL A 73 -18.87 -12.59 -6.57
CA VAL A 73 -18.59 -13.63 -5.57
C VAL A 73 -17.93 -14.87 -6.18
N SER A 74 -18.33 -15.24 -7.40
CA SER A 74 -17.73 -16.37 -8.12
C SER A 74 -16.24 -16.17 -8.42
N ASP A 75 -15.81 -14.93 -8.68
CA ASP A 75 -14.39 -14.64 -8.94
C ASP A 75 -13.58 -14.67 -7.67
N PHE A 76 -14.11 -14.07 -6.61
CA PHE A 76 -13.51 -14.13 -5.29
C PHE A 76 -13.35 -15.58 -4.82
N GLU A 77 -14.37 -16.41 -5.02
CA GLU A 77 -14.33 -17.83 -4.68
C GLU A 77 -13.28 -18.61 -5.47
N ASN A 78 -13.09 -18.28 -6.75
CA ASN A 78 -12.03 -18.89 -7.56
C ASN A 78 -10.65 -18.46 -7.05
N GLU A 79 -10.44 -17.16 -6.85
CA GLU A 79 -9.19 -16.62 -6.31
C GLU A 79 -8.88 -17.22 -4.93
N ARG A 80 -9.88 -17.33 -4.05
CA ARG A 80 -9.73 -17.96 -2.74
C ARG A 80 -9.24 -19.40 -2.86
N ARG A 81 -9.77 -20.18 -3.80
CA ARG A 81 -9.28 -21.56 -4.04
C ARG A 81 -7.87 -21.56 -4.58
N ASP A 82 -7.55 -20.66 -5.51
CA ASP A 82 -6.21 -20.54 -6.09
C ASP A 82 -5.17 -20.18 -5.02
N ILE A 83 -5.47 -19.23 -4.14
CA ILE A 83 -4.66 -18.91 -2.95
C ILE A 83 -4.42 -20.18 -2.12
N GLN A 84 -5.47 -20.92 -1.79
CA GLN A 84 -5.32 -22.15 -0.98
C GLN A 84 -4.43 -23.18 -1.68
N ILE A 85 -4.58 -23.37 -2.99
CA ILE A 85 -3.73 -24.27 -3.78
C ILE A 85 -2.27 -23.82 -3.74
N VAL A 86 -2.00 -22.51 -3.91
CA VAL A 86 -0.64 -21.97 -3.83
C VAL A 86 -0.01 -22.27 -2.46
N PHE A 87 -0.72 -22.02 -1.36
CA PHE A 87 -0.19 -22.35 -0.03
C PHE A 87 -0.01 -23.87 0.15
N ILE A 88 -0.93 -24.73 -0.30
CA ILE A 88 -0.72 -26.19 -0.24
C ILE A 88 0.55 -26.60 -1.01
N MET A 89 0.74 -26.06 -2.22
CA MET A 89 1.92 -26.34 -3.04
C MET A 89 3.23 -25.86 -2.41
N ASN A 90 3.17 -24.87 -1.52
CA ASN A 90 4.32 -24.36 -0.76
C ASN A 90 4.51 -25.06 0.60
N GLY A 91 3.82 -26.21 0.82
CA GLY A 91 4.06 -27.08 1.97
C GLY A 91 3.24 -26.76 3.22
N TYR A 92 2.25 -25.86 3.14
CA TYR A 92 1.38 -25.54 4.27
C TYR A 92 0.31 -26.61 4.48
N THR A 93 -0.02 -26.89 5.74
CA THR A 93 -1.08 -27.84 6.07
C THR A 93 -2.45 -27.27 5.73
N VAL A 94 -3.37 -28.15 5.36
CA VAL A 94 -4.76 -27.77 5.05
C VAL A 94 -5.44 -27.11 6.26
N ASP A 95 -5.13 -27.57 7.47
CA ASP A 95 -5.73 -27.02 8.69
C ASP A 95 -5.24 -25.60 8.98
N PHE A 96 -3.93 -25.34 8.81
CA PHE A 96 -3.37 -23.98 8.90
C PHE A 96 -4.08 -23.02 7.93
N ILE A 97 -4.25 -23.45 6.68
CA ILE A 97 -4.91 -22.62 5.66
C ILE A 97 -6.37 -22.38 6.01
N LYS A 98 -7.11 -23.41 6.45
CA LYS A 98 -8.52 -23.30 6.85
C LYS A 98 -8.70 -22.35 8.02
N GLU A 99 -7.83 -22.43 9.02
CA GLU A 99 -7.86 -21.55 10.20
C GLU A 99 -7.70 -20.09 9.78
N HIS A 100 -6.74 -19.77 8.92
CA HIS A 100 -6.50 -18.40 8.48
C HIS A 100 -7.57 -17.86 7.53
N VAL A 101 -8.14 -18.72 6.68
CA VAL A 101 -9.30 -18.37 5.86
C VAL A 101 -10.51 -18.09 6.76
N GLN A 102 -10.74 -18.93 7.76
CA GLN A 102 -11.81 -18.72 8.74
C GLN A 102 -11.62 -17.42 9.51
N GLN A 103 -10.41 -17.16 10.01
CA GLN A 103 -10.08 -15.91 10.70
C GLN A 103 -10.37 -14.69 9.82
N PHE A 104 -9.96 -14.72 8.55
CA PHE A 104 -10.28 -13.64 7.60
C PHE A 104 -11.79 -13.35 7.55
N PHE A 105 -12.63 -14.38 7.46
CA PHE A 105 -14.07 -14.16 7.43
C PHE A 105 -14.62 -13.68 8.78
N GLU A 106 -14.09 -14.17 9.90
CA GLU A 106 -14.48 -13.72 11.24
C GLU A 106 -14.11 -12.25 11.49
N ASP A 107 -12.95 -11.79 11.00
CA ASP A 107 -12.47 -10.41 11.11
C ASP A 107 -13.42 -9.40 10.44
N PHE A 108 -14.13 -9.84 9.39
CA PHE A 108 -15.16 -9.05 8.71
C PHE A 108 -16.58 -9.49 9.10
N HIS A 109 -16.77 -10.18 10.22
CA HIS A 109 -18.08 -10.57 10.75
C HIS A 109 -18.90 -11.56 9.89
N PHE A 110 -18.24 -12.40 9.09
CA PHE A 110 -18.85 -13.45 8.26
C PHE A 110 -18.63 -14.87 8.82
N SER A 111 -19.34 -15.21 9.89
CA SER A 111 -19.18 -16.50 10.59
C SER A 111 -19.64 -17.74 9.80
N ASN A 112 -20.48 -17.58 8.76
CA ASN A 112 -21.01 -18.68 7.93
C ASN A 112 -20.25 -18.88 6.60
N TRP A 113 -18.94 -18.64 6.56
CA TRP A 113 -18.13 -18.74 5.33
C TRP A 113 -18.11 -20.12 4.66
N ARG A 114 -18.41 -21.19 5.42
CA ARG A 114 -18.51 -22.56 4.87
C ARG A 114 -19.78 -22.77 4.06
N SER A 115 -20.79 -21.90 4.22
CA SER A 115 -21.96 -21.89 3.37
C SER A 115 -21.67 -21.15 2.06
N HIS A 116 -22.45 -21.42 1.02
CA HIS A 116 -22.28 -20.74 -0.26
C HIS A 116 -22.51 -19.24 -0.08
N LEU A 117 -21.45 -18.44 -0.25
CA LEU A 117 -21.54 -16.99 -0.18
C LEU A 117 -22.36 -16.49 -1.38
N ASP A 118 -23.54 -15.93 -1.13
CA ASP A 118 -24.33 -15.28 -2.17
C ASP A 118 -23.76 -13.89 -2.51
N GLN A 119 -24.14 -13.34 -3.66
CA GLN A 119 -23.62 -12.06 -4.13
C GLN A 119 -23.95 -10.90 -3.18
N ASN A 120 -25.13 -10.86 -2.56
CA ASN A 120 -25.51 -9.77 -1.67
C ASN A 120 -24.70 -9.81 -0.36
N THR A 121 -24.47 -11.01 0.16
CA THR A 121 -23.62 -11.21 1.33
C THR A 121 -22.17 -10.85 1.03
N TYR A 122 -21.67 -11.26 -0.14
CA TYR A 122 -20.34 -10.87 -0.61
C TYR A 122 -20.19 -9.35 -0.78
N ASP A 123 -21.18 -8.66 -1.35
CA ASP A 123 -21.11 -7.22 -1.58
C ASP A 123 -21.03 -6.44 -0.27
N ARG A 124 -21.72 -6.90 0.79
CA ARG A 124 -21.60 -6.33 2.14
C ARG A 124 -20.20 -6.52 2.72
N MET A 125 -19.68 -7.75 2.67
CA MET A 125 -18.31 -8.06 3.11
C MET A 125 -17.29 -7.19 2.38
N ARG A 126 -17.43 -7.11 1.06
CA ARG A 126 -16.54 -6.35 0.21
C ARG A 126 -16.55 -4.87 0.57
N GLN A 127 -17.71 -4.31 0.91
CA GLN A 127 -17.81 -2.92 1.33
C GLN A 127 -17.08 -2.66 2.65
N GLU A 128 -17.23 -3.55 3.64
CA GLU A 128 -16.49 -3.46 4.90
C GLU A 128 -14.97 -3.53 4.68
N ILE A 129 -14.52 -4.42 3.80
CA ILE A 129 -13.09 -4.52 3.44
C ILE A 129 -12.59 -3.26 2.74
N ILE A 130 -13.39 -2.64 1.86
CA ILE A 130 -13.05 -1.37 1.21
C ILE A 130 -12.88 -0.25 2.24
N ASP A 131 -13.80 -0.18 3.21
CA ASP A 131 -13.75 0.85 4.24
C ASP A 131 -12.55 0.64 5.18
N TYR A 132 -12.27 -0.62 5.55
CA TYR A 132 -11.06 -1.01 6.28
C TYR A 132 -9.78 -0.59 5.54
N ASP A 133 -9.65 -0.90 4.25
CA ASP A 133 -8.44 -0.52 3.49
C ASP A 133 -8.31 1.00 3.39
N ARG A 134 -9.42 1.72 3.17
CA ARG A 134 -9.40 3.19 3.12
C ARG A 134 -8.89 3.79 4.44
N GLU A 135 -9.38 3.32 5.58
CA GLU A 135 -8.92 3.78 6.89
C GLU A 135 -7.42 3.50 7.08
N ARG A 136 -6.98 2.28 6.74
CA ARG A 136 -5.57 1.90 6.79
C ARG A 136 -4.68 2.77 5.90
N GLN A 137 -5.13 3.14 4.69
CA GLN A 137 -4.39 4.05 3.83
C GLN A 137 -4.33 5.47 4.40
N ASN A 138 -5.43 5.96 4.98
CA ASN A 138 -5.48 7.27 5.61
C ASN A 138 -4.46 7.38 6.76
N VAL A 139 -4.39 6.37 7.63
CA VAL A 139 -3.39 6.31 8.71
C VAL A 139 -1.96 6.38 8.16
N LYS A 140 -1.66 5.65 7.08
CA LYS A 140 -0.33 5.70 6.44
C LYS A 140 -0.03 7.08 5.83
N ILE A 141 -1.03 7.71 5.22
CA ILE A 141 -0.89 9.06 4.67
C ILE A 141 -0.62 10.05 5.80
N GLU A 142 -1.36 9.97 6.91
CA GLU A 142 -1.15 10.83 8.08
C GLU A 142 0.22 10.61 8.73
N GLN A 143 0.65 9.36 8.88
CA GLN A 143 2.00 9.05 9.37
C GLN A 143 3.08 9.63 8.47
N ARG A 144 2.94 9.50 7.14
CA ARG A 144 3.87 10.12 6.18
C ARG A 144 3.85 11.64 6.27
N LYS A 145 2.68 12.26 6.43
CA LYS A 145 2.55 13.71 6.63
C LYS A 145 3.21 14.16 7.94
N LYS A 146 3.03 13.42 9.04
CA LYS A 146 3.72 13.69 10.32
C LYS A 146 5.23 13.59 10.16
N GLN A 147 5.72 12.50 9.56
CA GLN A 147 7.15 12.33 9.28
C GLN A 147 7.72 13.44 8.38
N GLN A 148 6.97 13.89 7.37
CA GLN A 148 7.38 15.01 6.52
C GLN A 148 7.38 16.34 7.27
N ASN A 149 6.37 16.60 8.10
CA ASN A 149 6.30 17.83 8.91
C ASN A 149 7.35 17.83 10.03
N GLU A 150 7.83 16.67 10.47
CA GLU A 150 8.92 16.52 11.45
C GLU A 150 10.31 16.62 10.81
N GLN A 151 10.44 16.61 9.48
CA GLN A 151 11.72 16.80 8.80
C GLN A 151 12.15 18.27 8.83
N ILE A 152 13.16 18.56 9.65
CA ILE A 152 13.91 19.82 9.63
C ILE A 152 15.04 19.70 8.60
N TYR A 153 15.07 20.62 7.64
CA TYR A 153 16.13 20.74 6.66
C TYR A 153 17.17 21.73 7.17
N TYR A 154 18.42 21.27 7.29
CA TYR A 154 19.50 22.09 7.81
C TYR A 154 20.24 22.83 6.69
N ILE A 155 20.33 24.15 6.81
CA ILE A 155 21.26 24.96 6.02
C ILE A 155 22.55 25.08 6.83
N MET A 156 23.61 24.44 6.37
CA MET A 156 24.92 24.49 7.02
C MET A 156 25.63 25.78 6.63
N SER A 157 26.05 26.56 7.61
CA SER A 157 26.82 27.79 7.40
C SER A 157 28.12 27.78 8.20
N ASP A 158 29.19 28.35 7.63
CA ASP A 158 30.45 28.58 8.33
C ASP A 158 30.38 29.82 9.25
N LEU A 159 29.32 30.62 9.15
CA LEU A 159 29.09 31.83 9.97
C LEU A 159 28.88 31.45 11.43
N ASN A 160 29.30 32.33 12.35
CA ASN A 160 29.15 32.15 13.78
C ASN A 160 28.77 33.48 14.48
N GLY A 161 28.34 33.40 15.74
CA GLY A 161 28.02 34.57 16.54
C GLY A 161 26.89 35.43 15.95
N GLU A 162 27.11 36.74 15.92
CA GLU A 162 26.16 37.75 15.45
C GLU A 162 25.89 37.61 13.94
N GLU A 163 26.90 37.31 13.13
CA GLU A 163 26.76 37.12 11.67
C GLU A 163 25.85 35.92 11.33
N LEU A 164 25.88 34.85 12.14
CA LEU A 164 24.97 33.72 11.96
C LEU A 164 23.53 34.10 12.32
N TYR A 165 23.35 34.92 13.36
CA TYR A 165 22.03 35.35 13.80
C TYR A 165 21.36 36.25 12.76
N ASP A 166 22.10 37.22 12.22
CA ASP A 166 21.61 38.09 11.14
C ASP A 166 21.25 37.26 9.89
N PHE A 167 22.10 36.31 9.52
CA PHE A 167 21.85 35.40 8.41
C PHE A 167 20.62 34.49 8.64
N GLN A 168 20.41 34.01 9.87
CA GLN A 168 19.21 33.25 10.25
C GLN A 168 17.94 34.06 10.05
N GLU A 169 17.91 35.32 10.48
CA GLU A 169 16.76 36.20 10.31
C GLU A 169 16.52 36.56 8.84
N GLU A 170 17.56 36.85 8.06
CA GLU A 170 17.42 37.07 6.61
C GLU A 170 16.85 35.85 5.87
N ILE A 171 17.37 34.66 6.16
CA ILE A 171 16.86 33.40 5.60
C ILE A 171 15.40 33.21 5.97
N LYS A 172 15.02 33.49 7.22
CA LYS A 172 13.65 33.33 7.70
C LYS A 172 12.69 34.29 6.99
N ILE A 173 13.08 35.56 6.81
CA ILE A 173 12.31 36.54 6.03
C ILE A 173 12.15 36.04 4.59
N LEU A 174 13.24 35.65 3.93
CA LEU A 174 13.19 35.13 2.56
C LEU A 174 12.31 33.87 2.44
N TRP A 175 12.38 33.00 3.45
CA TRP A 175 11.60 31.77 3.51
C TRP A 175 10.10 32.06 3.63
N ASP A 176 9.70 32.90 4.60
CA ASP A 176 8.30 33.23 4.85
C ASP A 176 7.69 34.09 3.72
N GLU A 177 8.45 35.01 3.13
CA GLU A 177 7.95 35.91 2.07
C GLU A 177 7.86 35.24 0.69
N TYR A 178 8.88 34.48 0.28
CA TYR A 178 9.00 34.03 -1.11
C TYR A 178 8.83 32.53 -1.30
N LEU A 179 9.35 31.71 -0.39
CA LEU A 179 9.50 30.27 -0.64
C LEU A 179 8.35 29.44 -0.06
N LYS A 180 7.84 29.79 1.12
CA LYS A 180 6.77 29.05 1.82
C LYS A 180 5.46 28.94 1.03
N ASN A 181 5.23 29.88 0.11
CA ASN A 181 4.04 29.89 -0.73
C ASN A 181 4.18 29.05 -2.01
N GLU A 182 5.38 28.56 -2.33
CA GLU A 182 5.57 27.63 -3.44
C GLU A 182 5.17 26.21 -3.06
N VAL A 183 4.45 25.54 -3.96
CA VAL A 183 3.90 24.17 -3.77
C VAL A 183 4.96 23.15 -3.34
N GLN A 184 6.22 23.35 -3.76
CA GLN A 184 7.35 22.48 -3.46
C GLN A 184 7.95 22.66 -2.06
N PHE A 185 7.76 23.82 -1.41
CA PHE A 185 8.38 24.17 -0.12
C PHE A 185 7.36 24.38 1.00
N HIS A 186 6.05 24.35 0.70
CA HIS A 186 4.97 24.66 1.62
C HIS A 186 4.97 23.87 2.94
N ASN A 187 5.57 22.68 2.95
CA ASN A 187 5.63 21.79 4.11
C ASN A 187 7.06 21.55 4.62
N MET A 188 8.04 22.37 4.20
CA MET A 188 9.42 22.24 4.68
C MET A 188 9.66 23.15 5.89
N ASN A 189 10.24 22.58 6.94
CA ASN A 189 10.80 23.34 8.07
C ASN A 189 12.31 23.47 7.85
N ILE A 190 12.85 24.69 7.91
CA ILE A 190 14.28 24.95 7.72
C ILE A 190 14.89 25.52 8.99
N GLU A 191 16.06 25.01 9.36
CA GLU A 191 16.93 25.59 10.38
C GLU A 191 18.32 25.86 9.81
N VAL A 192 18.88 27.04 10.08
CA VAL A 192 20.27 27.34 9.73
C VAL A 192 21.14 27.04 10.93
N ILE A 193 22.17 26.22 10.77
CA ILE A 193 23.07 25.83 11.87
C ILE A 193 24.54 26.10 11.52
N HIS A 194 25.32 26.46 12.54
CA HIS A 194 26.77 26.60 12.41
C HIS A 194 27.41 25.23 12.17
N ARG A 195 28.24 25.14 11.12
CA ARG A 195 29.15 24.00 10.92
C ARG A 195 30.56 24.40 11.36
N PRO A 196 31.07 23.86 12.48
CA PRO A 196 32.47 24.06 12.80
C PRO A 196 33.36 23.40 11.73
N LYS A 197 34.37 24.13 11.24
CA LYS A 197 35.29 23.67 10.18
C LYS A 197 36.11 22.43 10.56
N TYR A 198 36.13 22.05 11.83
CA TYR A 198 36.76 20.85 12.33
C TYR A 198 35.85 20.17 13.37
N PRO A 199 35.58 18.85 13.27
CA PRO A 199 34.96 18.13 14.37
C PRO A 199 35.93 18.13 15.55
N SER A 200 35.55 18.77 16.65
CA SER A 200 36.23 18.63 17.93
C SER A 200 36.06 17.19 18.39
N TYR A 201 37.06 16.35 18.14
CA TYR A 201 37.20 15.05 18.80
C TYR A 201 37.60 15.32 20.25
N THR A 202 36.62 15.21 21.14
CA THR A 202 36.82 15.04 22.60
C THR A 202 36.15 13.77 23.03
#